data_AF-A0A7X5N1J0-F1
#
_entry.id   AF-A0A7X5N1J0-F1
#
_cell.length_a   1.000
_cell.length_b   1.000
_cell.length_c   1.000
_cell.angle_alpha   90.00
_cell.angle_beta   90.00
_cell.angle_gamma   90.00
#
_symmetry.space_group_name_H-M   'P 1'
#
loop_
_entity.id
_entity.type
_entity.pdbx_description
1 polymer ?
#
loop_
_entity_poly.entity_id
_entity_poly.type
_entity_poly.pdbx_seq_one_letter_code
_entity_poly.pdbx_strand_id
1 'polypeptide(L)'
;LITSFAVYLIVIPLVFVVALATSRGDSGSALDDGSALSIAILVMSYGIGLAIPTLYFAWMQSSRHQASLGKLACGIKLVRADSNGGRAGFWRNVLRYLAYMLISVLTLGIGVVVAAFMAGMTARKQAPHDKVCDTLVVDRWAFTDHPERQSRGLDTVTIVVLAIYAVMLVISV
;
A
#
# COMPACT_ATOMS: atom_id res chain seq x y z
N LEU A 1 -0.59 2.96 -7.61
CA LEU A 1 -0.74 2.77 -9.07
C LEU A 1 -1.60 1.55 -9.40
N ILE A 2 -1.13 0.30 -9.31
CA ILE A 2 -1.95 -0.87 -9.72
C ILE A 2 -3.23 -1.03 -8.89
N THR A 3 -3.11 -0.97 -7.56
CA THR A 3 -4.26 -1.08 -6.66
C THR A 3 -5.21 0.11 -6.79
N SER A 4 -4.66 1.33 -6.90
CA SER A 4 -5.44 2.55 -7.13
C SER A 4 -6.23 2.49 -8.45
N PHE A 5 -5.60 2.02 -9.52
CA PHE A 5 -6.23 1.82 -10.81
C PHE A 5 -7.37 0.81 -10.72
N ALA A 6 -7.13 -0.35 -10.09
CA ALA A 6 -8.17 -1.36 -9.87
C ALA A 6 -9.36 -0.83 -9.05
N VAL A 7 -9.09 -0.01 -8.03
CA VAL A 7 -10.14 0.66 -7.24
C VAL A 7 -10.94 1.61 -8.13
N TYR A 8 -10.30 2.50 -8.88
CA TYR A 8 -11.00 3.45 -9.75
C TYR A 8 -11.78 2.78 -10.87
N LEU A 9 -11.26 1.69 -11.44
CA LEU A 9 -11.94 0.88 -12.45
C LEU A 9 -13.30 0.35 -11.95
N ILE A 10 -13.42 0.10 -10.64
CA ILE A 10 -14.64 -0.45 -10.03
C ILE A 10 -15.53 0.68 -9.48
N VAL A 11 -14.94 1.63 -8.75
CA VAL A 11 -15.67 2.68 -8.05
C VAL A 11 -16.29 3.68 -9.03
N ILE A 12 -15.59 4.06 -10.11
CA ILE A 12 -16.10 5.06 -11.05
C ILE A 12 -17.38 4.58 -11.76
N PRO A 13 -17.43 3.38 -12.38
CA PRO A 13 -18.66 2.88 -12.99
C PRO A 13 -19.78 2.68 -11.97
N LEU A 14 -19.46 2.22 -10.75
CA LEU A 14 -20.44 2.04 -9.68
C LEU A 14 -21.12 3.38 -9.33
N VAL A 15 -20.33 4.42 -9.06
CA VAL A 15 -20.84 5.76 -8.75
C VAL A 15 -21.62 6.33 -9.93
N PHE A 16 -21.13 6.13 -11.16
CA PHE A 16 -21.81 6.59 -12.37
C PHE A 16 -23.18 5.93 -12.59
N VAL A 17 -23.28 4.61 -12.42
CA VAL A 17 -24.55 3.87 -12.54
C VAL A 17 -25.54 4.34 -11.48
N VAL A 18 -25.09 4.54 -10.24
CA VAL A 18 -25.96 5.02 -9.17
C VAL A 18 -26.42 6.45 -9.43
N ALA A 19 -25.53 7.35 -9.85
CA ALA A 19 -25.88 8.72 -10.22
C ALA A 19 -26.86 8.79 -11.42
N LEU A 20 -26.73 7.86 -12.37
CA LEU A 20 -27.66 7.76 -13.50
C LEU A 20 -29.02 7.18 -13.09
N ALA A 21 -29.05 6.24 -12.13
CA ALA A 21 -30.27 5.68 -11.60
C ALA A 21 -31.06 6.71 -10.78
N THR A 22 -30.37 7.56 -10.01
CA THR A 22 -31.01 8.62 -9.22
C THR A 22 -31.51 9.79 -10.06
N SER A 23 -30.84 10.12 -11.17
CA SER A 23 -31.28 11.18 -12.09
C SER A 23 -32.47 10.83 -12.98
N ARG A 24 -32.82 9.53 -13.11
CA ARG A 24 -34.02 9.07 -13.84
C ARG A 24 -35.26 8.90 -12.98
N GLY A 25 -35.15 9.03 -11.65
CA GLY A 25 -36.28 9.08 -10.73
C GLY A 25 -36.69 10.52 -10.44
N ASP A 26 -37.97 10.75 -10.12
CA ASP A 26 -38.54 12.07 -9.77
C ASP A 26 -38.10 12.52 -8.34
N SER A 27 -36.85 12.25 -7.98
CA SER A 27 -36.31 12.37 -6.63
C SER A 27 -35.00 13.12 -6.66
N GLY A 28 -35.10 14.44 -6.80
CA GLY A 28 -33.98 15.39 -6.57
C GLY A 28 -33.38 15.33 -5.16
N SER A 29 -33.85 14.41 -4.30
CA SER A 29 -33.42 14.16 -2.92
C SER A 29 -32.44 12.99 -2.76
N ALA A 30 -32.21 12.16 -3.79
CA ALA A 30 -31.41 10.93 -3.65
C ALA A 30 -29.88 11.15 -3.66
N LEU A 31 -29.43 12.33 -4.06
CA LEU A 31 -28.04 12.79 -3.97
C LEU A 31 -27.87 13.93 -2.97
N ASP A 32 -28.85 14.14 -2.08
CA ASP A 32 -28.69 15.08 -0.98
C ASP A 32 -27.57 14.61 -0.03
N ASP A 33 -26.80 15.57 0.46
CA ASP A 33 -25.66 15.36 1.37
C ASP A 33 -26.21 14.91 2.74
N GLY A 34 -26.39 13.60 2.90
CA GLY A 34 -26.97 12.99 4.10
C GLY A 34 -28.02 11.91 3.84
N SER A 35 -28.42 11.67 2.59
CA SER A 35 -29.29 10.54 2.27
C SER A 35 -28.64 9.19 2.63
N ALA A 36 -29.45 8.21 3.04
CA ALA A 36 -28.93 6.87 3.34
C ALA A 36 -28.20 6.24 2.13
N LEU A 37 -28.62 6.58 0.91
CA LEU A 37 -27.99 6.15 -0.32
C LEU A 37 -26.60 6.76 -0.50
N SER A 38 -26.43 8.08 -0.31
CA SER A 38 -25.13 8.74 -0.46
C SER A 38 -24.13 8.27 0.60
N ILE A 39 -24.59 8.06 1.85
CA ILE A 39 -23.77 7.45 2.91
C ILE A 39 -23.36 6.02 2.55
N ALA A 40 -24.29 5.20 2.03
CA ALA A 40 -23.99 3.82 1.63
C ALA A 40 -22.94 3.76 0.50
N ILE A 41 -23.03 4.63 -0.51
CA ILE A 41 -22.04 4.74 -1.59
C ILE A 41 -20.68 5.13 -1.04
N LEU A 42 -20.64 6.10 -0.12
CA LEU A 42 -19.41 6.56 0.51
C LEU A 42 -18.72 5.42 1.27
N VAL A 43 -19.45 4.74 2.15
CA VAL A 43 -18.94 3.61 2.94
C VAL A 43 -18.46 2.48 2.02
N MET A 44 -19.23 2.15 0.98
CA MET A 44 -18.86 1.14 -0.01
C MET A 44 -17.56 1.51 -0.74
N SER A 45 -17.44 2.76 -1.18
CA SER A 45 -16.28 3.25 -1.94
C SER A 45 -15.00 3.21 -1.10
N TYR A 46 -15.06 3.68 0.15
CA TYR A 46 -13.94 3.58 1.08
C TYR A 46 -13.63 2.14 1.47
N GLY A 47 -14.67 1.29 1.62
CA GLY A 47 -14.52 -0.14 1.88
C GLY A 47 -13.77 -0.86 0.76
N ILE A 48 -14.12 -0.61 -0.50
CA ILE A 48 -13.42 -1.14 -1.68
C ILE A 48 -11.99 -0.60 -1.75
N GLY A 49 -11.81 0.70 -1.48
CA GLY A 49 -10.52 1.37 -1.42
C GLY A 49 -9.60 0.81 -0.33
N LEU A 50 -10.14 0.24 0.74
CA LEU A 50 -9.39 -0.46 1.78
C LEU A 50 -9.16 -1.93 1.41
N ALA A 51 -10.20 -2.63 0.96
CA ALA A 51 -10.19 -4.08 0.74
C ALA A 51 -9.25 -4.47 -0.40
N ILE A 52 -9.35 -3.82 -1.57
CA ILE A 52 -8.55 -4.21 -2.75
C ILE A 52 -7.04 -4.10 -2.47
N PRO A 53 -6.51 -2.97 -1.98
CA PRO A 53 -5.08 -2.89 -1.67
C PRO A 53 -4.68 -3.87 -0.57
N THR A 54 -5.48 -4.00 0.50
CA THR A 54 -5.18 -4.91 1.61
C THR A 54 -5.02 -6.34 1.11
N LEU A 55 -5.99 -6.83 0.34
CA LEU A 55 -5.97 -8.19 -0.20
C LEU A 55 -4.83 -8.39 -1.20
N TYR A 56 -4.60 -7.43 -2.11
CA TYR A 56 -3.50 -7.48 -3.06
C TYR A 56 -2.15 -7.59 -2.34
N PHE A 57 -1.90 -6.70 -1.38
CA PHE A 57 -0.64 -6.67 -0.64
C PHE A 57 -0.47 -7.89 0.26
N ALA A 58 -1.54 -8.36 0.90
CA ALA A 58 -1.50 -9.54 1.75
C ALA A 58 -1.22 -10.81 0.95
N TRP A 59 -1.93 -11.00 -0.16
CA TRP A 59 -1.73 -12.12 -1.07
C TRP A 59 -0.32 -12.13 -1.63
N MET A 60 0.09 -11.04 -2.30
CA MET A 60 1.34 -11.02 -3.03
C MET A 60 2.56 -11.16 -2.11
N GLN A 61 2.53 -10.52 -0.93
CA GLN A 61 3.64 -10.60 0.03
C GLN A 61 3.64 -11.89 0.87
N SER A 62 2.51 -12.60 0.95
CA SER A 62 2.48 -13.95 1.52
C SER A 62 2.88 -15.02 0.50
N SER A 63 2.89 -14.71 -0.81
CA SER A 63 3.27 -15.62 -1.89
C SER A 63 4.76 -16.01 -1.87
N ARG A 64 5.17 -16.91 -2.75
CA ARG A 64 6.56 -17.38 -2.88
C ARG A 64 7.56 -16.25 -3.14
N HIS A 65 7.07 -15.15 -3.73
CA HIS A 65 7.88 -14.00 -4.08
C HIS A 65 8.14 -13.08 -2.88
N GLN A 66 7.36 -13.20 -1.79
CA GLN A 66 7.50 -12.38 -0.57
C GLN A 66 7.46 -10.87 -0.82
N ALA A 67 6.96 -10.41 -1.96
CA ALA A 67 7.12 -9.03 -2.39
C ALA A 67 5.96 -8.61 -3.28
N SER A 68 5.56 -7.34 -3.22
CA SER A 68 4.65 -6.77 -4.22
C SER A 68 5.40 -6.54 -5.55
N LEU A 69 4.67 -6.32 -6.65
CA LEU A 69 5.29 -6.08 -7.96
C LEU A 69 6.33 -4.94 -7.95
N GLY A 70 6.06 -3.83 -7.25
CA GLY A 70 7.03 -2.74 -7.10
C GLY A 70 8.25 -3.14 -6.27
N LYS A 71 8.05 -3.91 -5.18
CA LYS A 71 9.16 -4.41 -4.36
C LYS A 71 10.03 -5.42 -5.14
N LEU A 72 9.42 -6.24 -6.00
CA LEU A 72 10.14 -7.14 -6.90
C LEU A 72 10.99 -6.39 -7.90
N ALA A 73 10.48 -5.29 -8.46
CA ALA A 73 11.23 -4.44 -9.37
C ALA A 73 12.46 -3.82 -8.68
N CYS A 74 12.31 -3.39 -7.42
CA CYS A 74 13.42 -2.88 -6.60
C CYS A 74 14.35 -3.97 -6.03
N GLY A 75 14.11 -5.25 -6.33
CA GLY A 75 14.94 -6.35 -5.84
C GLY A 75 14.86 -6.58 -4.33
N ILE A 76 13.75 -6.22 -3.68
CA ILE A 76 13.55 -6.38 -2.23
C ILE A 76 12.37 -7.32 -1.93
N LYS A 77 12.44 -7.99 -0.77
CA LYS A 77 11.40 -8.89 -0.27
C LYS A 77 11.07 -8.66 1.19
N LEU A 78 9.90 -9.11 1.60
CA LEU A 78 9.37 -9.02 2.96
C LEU A 78 9.48 -10.38 3.66
N VAL A 79 10.19 -10.39 4.77
CA VAL A 79 10.36 -11.56 5.62
C VAL A 79 9.82 -11.27 7.02
N ARG A 80 9.56 -12.30 7.80
CA ARG A 80 9.23 -12.13 9.21
C ARG A 80 10.51 -11.85 10.00
N ALA A 81 10.48 -10.84 10.87
CA ALA A 81 11.68 -10.25 11.49
C ALA A 81 12.40 -11.19 12.47
N ASP A 82 11.68 -12.13 13.07
CA ASP A 82 12.18 -13.17 13.99
C ASP A 82 12.57 -14.46 13.27
N SER A 83 12.34 -14.54 11.96
CA SER A 83 12.59 -15.72 11.15
C SER A 83 13.80 -15.50 10.25
N ASN A 84 14.65 -16.52 10.11
CA ASN A 84 15.78 -16.50 9.17
C ASN A 84 15.31 -16.57 7.71
N GLY A 85 14.55 -15.58 7.25
CA GLY A 85 13.98 -15.50 5.89
C GLY A 85 12.58 -16.10 5.72
N GLY A 86 11.92 -16.48 6.81
CA GLY A 86 10.58 -17.04 6.80
C GLY A 86 9.53 -16.08 6.21
N ARG A 87 8.51 -16.67 5.58
CA ARG A 87 7.42 -15.94 4.93
C ARG A 87 6.48 -15.33 5.96
N ALA A 88 6.12 -14.07 5.78
CA ALA A 88 5.05 -13.45 6.55
C ALA A 88 3.70 -14.04 6.10
N GLY A 89 2.92 -14.56 7.05
CA GLY A 89 1.60 -15.14 6.77
C GLY A 89 0.61 -14.12 6.22
N PHE A 90 -0.42 -14.60 5.51
CA PHE A 90 -1.46 -13.77 4.90
C PHE A 90 -2.10 -12.79 5.89
N TRP A 91 -2.61 -13.28 7.02
CA TRP A 91 -3.26 -12.46 8.04
C TRP A 91 -2.33 -11.43 8.67
N ARG A 92 -1.04 -11.76 8.81
CA ARG A 92 -0.03 -10.80 9.30
C ARG A 92 0.17 -9.66 8.30
N ASN A 93 0.17 -9.95 7.00
CA ASN A 93 0.26 -8.91 5.98
C ASN A 93 -1.02 -8.07 5.85
N VAL A 94 -2.20 -8.66 6.12
CA VAL A 94 -3.46 -7.90 6.26
C VAL A 94 -3.35 -6.91 7.41
N LEU A 95 -2.97 -7.39 8.61
CA LEU A 95 -2.76 -6.54 9.78
C LEU A 95 -1.71 -5.48 9.55
N ARG A 96 -0.63 -5.80 8.81
CA ARG A 96 0.41 -4.83 8.46
C ARG A 96 -0.12 -3.68 7.62
N TYR A 97 -0.96 -3.97 6.61
CA TYR A 97 -1.57 -2.92 5.79
C TYR A 97 -2.58 -2.10 6.60
N LEU A 98 -3.38 -2.75 7.45
CA LEU A 98 -4.30 -2.06 8.35
C LEU A 98 -3.58 -1.17 9.36
N ALA A 99 -2.47 -1.65 9.94
CA ALA A 99 -1.63 -0.86 10.85
C ALA A 99 -1.05 0.36 10.11
N TYR A 100 -0.55 0.19 8.89
CA TYR A 100 -0.09 1.32 8.07
C TYR A 100 -1.20 2.36 7.83
N MET A 101 -2.39 1.91 7.43
CA MET A 101 -3.54 2.79 7.19
C MET A 101 -3.97 3.49 8.48
N LEU A 102 -4.12 2.75 9.58
CA LEU A 102 -4.56 3.29 10.86
C LEU A 102 -3.57 4.32 11.40
N ILE A 103 -2.27 4.01 11.37
CA ILE A 103 -1.22 4.96 11.76
C ILE A 103 -1.29 6.21 10.89
N SER A 104 -1.44 6.05 9.57
CA SER A 104 -1.51 7.20 8.65
C SER A 104 -2.75 8.06 8.88
N VAL A 105 -3.93 7.45 9.09
CA VAL A 105 -5.19 8.16 9.30
C VAL A 105 -5.24 8.84 10.67
N LEU A 106 -4.89 8.14 11.75
CA LEU A 106 -4.96 8.68 13.11
C LEU A 106 -3.97 9.82 13.35
N THR A 107 -2.86 9.83 12.61
CA THR A 107 -1.83 10.88 12.72
C THR A 107 -1.99 11.98 11.66
N LEU A 108 -3.10 12.00 10.92
CA LEU A 108 -3.34 12.96 9.83
C LEU A 108 -2.18 13.03 8.82
N GLY A 109 -1.58 11.88 8.52
CA GLY A 109 -0.45 11.75 7.59
C GLY A 109 0.94 11.92 8.21
N ILE A 110 1.07 12.40 9.45
CA ILE A 110 2.37 12.57 10.12
C ILE A 110 3.10 11.22 10.28
N GLY A 111 2.34 10.14 10.48
CA GLY A 111 2.86 8.78 10.61
C GLY A 111 3.62 8.29 9.38
N VAL A 112 3.33 8.83 8.19
CA VAL A 112 4.08 8.51 6.96
C VAL A 112 5.48 9.14 7.02
N VAL A 113 5.57 10.39 7.49
CA VAL A 113 6.85 11.10 7.68
C VAL A 113 7.68 10.38 8.74
N VAL A 114 7.08 10.04 9.88
CA VAL A 114 7.73 9.25 10.94
C VAL A 114 8.19 7.90 10.40
N ALA A 115 7.40 7.23 9.57
CA ALA A 115 7.78 5.97 8.95
C ALA A 115 9.02 6.10 8.07
N ALA A 116 9.14 7.17 7.28
CA ALA A 116 10.32 7.44 6.46
C ALA A 116 11.58 7.64 7.32
N PHE A 117 11.47 8.45 8.37
CA PHE A 117 12.57 8.66 9.32
C PHE A 117 12.96 7.38 10.06
N MET A 118 11.98 6.61 10.55
CA MET A 118 12.26 5.35 11.24
C MET A 118 12.89 4.31 10.31
N ALA A 119 12.44 4.22 9.07
CA ALA A 119 13.04 3.34 8.06
C ALA A 119 14.48 3.76 7.71
N GLY A 120 14.79 5.06 7.73
CA GLY A 120 16.14 5.56 7.48
C GLY A 120 17.11 5.45 8.66
N MET A 121 16.64 5.71 9.89
CA MET A 121 17.49 5.91 11.06
C MET A 121 17.52 4.72 12.03
N THR A 122 16.53 3.83 12.01
CA THR A 122 16.50 2.68 12.93
C THR A 122 17.54 1.64 12.52
N ALA A 123 18.19 0.99 13.51
CA ALA A 123 19.19 -0.06 13.28
C ALA A 123 18.72 -1.18 12.32
N ARG A 124 17.44 -1.57 12.39
CA ARG A 124 16.82 -2.56 11.49
C ARG A 124 16.00 -1.96 10.35
N LYS A 125 16.00 -0.63 10.19
CA LYS A 125 15.29 0.07 9.10
C LYS A 125 13.80 -0.28 8.98
N GLN A 126 13.12 -0.47 10.11
CA GLN A 126 11.70 -0.86 10.17
C GLN A 126 10.80 0.37 10.36
N ALA A 127 9.74 0.44 9.56
CA ALA A 127 8.65 1.40 9.78
C ALA A 127 7.81 1.01 11.03
N PRO A 128 7.00 1.94 11.58
CA PRO A 128 6.12 1.66 12.72
C PRO A 128 5.23 0.42 12.52
N HIS A 129 4.56 0.32 11.37
CA HIS A 129 3.71 -0.82 11.04
C HIS A 129 4.50 -2.13 10.87
N ASP A 130 5.75 -2.05 10.42
CA ASP A 130 6.60 -3.22 10.28
C ASP A 130 7.06 -3.75 11.65
N LYS A 131 7.31 -2.86 12.62
CA LYS A 131 7.59 -3.24 14.01
C LYS A 131 6.37 -3.88 14.68
N VAL A 132 5.19 -3.28 14.53
CA VAL A 132 3.93 -3.81 15.11
C VAL A 132 3.62 -5.22 14.59
N CYS A 133 3.98 -5.51 13.34
CA CYS A 133 3.69 -6.79 12.71
C CYS A 133 4.89 -7.75 12.62
N ASP A 134 6.01 -7.48 13.30
CA ASP A 134 7.25 -8.27 13.23
C ASP A 134 7.67 -8.63 11.80
N THR A 135 7.67 -7.64 10.92
CA THR A 135 8.10 -7.81 9.53
C THR A 135 9.34 -6.99 9.22
N LEU A 136 10.11 -7.45 8.25
CA LEU A 136 11.35 -6.82 7.85
C LEU A 136 11.46 -6.86 6.32
N VAL A 137 11.84 -5.74 5.73
CA VAL A 137 12.15 -5.65 4.30
C VAL A 137 13.65 -5.84 4.13
N VAL A 138 14.04 -6.79 3.28
CA VAL A 138 15.42 -7.18 3.03
C VAL A 138 15.69 -7.30 1.53
N ASP A 139 16.96 -7.34 1.13
CA ASP A 139 17.37 -7.65 -0.24
C ASP A 139 16.82 -9.03 -0.65
N ARG A 140 16.45 -9.21 -1.93
CA ARG A 140 15.92 -10.48 -2.44
C ARG A 140 16.82 -11.69 -2.17
N TRP A 141 18.14 -11.48 -2.14
CA TRP A 141 19.14 -12.52 -1.92
C TRP A 141 19.47 -12.73 -0.43
N ALA A 142 18.91 -11.92 0.48
CA ALA A 142 19.01 -12.18 1.92
C ALA A 142 18.34 -13.50 2.30
N PHE A 143 18.99 -14.29 3.16
CA PHE A 143 18.51 -15.62 3.56
C PHE A 143 18.29 -16.58 2.38
N THR A 144 19.18 -16.52 1.39
CA THR A 144 19.25 -17.48 0.27
C THR A 144 20.66 -18.09 0.21
N ASP A 145 20.84 -19.12 -0.60
CA ASP A 145 22.15 -19.77 -0.81
C ASP A 145 23.18 -18.88 -1.53
N HIS A 146 22.75 -17.70 -2.01
CA HIS A 146 23.57 -16.74 -2.75
C HIS A 146 23.67 -15.37 -2.05
N PRO A 147 24.15 -15.28 -0.80
CA PRO A 147 24.26 -14.00 -0.07
C PRO A 147 25.25 -13.03 -0.73
N GLU A 148 26.19 -13.50 -1.54
CA GLU A 148 27.15 -12.69 -2.31
C GLU A 148 26.50 -11.78 -3.34
N ARG A 149 25.26 -12.08 -3.75
CA ARG A 149 24.49 -11.28 -4.71
C ARG A 149 23.74 -10.11 -4.06
N GLN A 150 23.82 -9.95 -2.74
CA GLN A 150 23.21 -8.83 -2.06
C GLN A 150 23.86 -7.51 -2.48
N SER A 151 23.04 -6.53 -2.83
CA SER A 151 23.52 -5.21 -3.19
C SER A 151 23.66 -4.32 -1.95
N ARG A 152 24.79 -3.61 -1.84
CA ARG A 152 24.99 -2.56 -0.83
C ARG A 152 24.71 -1.21 -1.48
N GLY A 153 23.44 -0.81 -1.53
CA GLY A 153 23.03 0.46 -2.12
C GLY A 153 21.58 0.50 -2.55
N LEU A 154 21.23 1.52 -3.33
CA LEU A 154 19.94 1.61 -4.01
C LEU A 154 20.02 0.82 -5.32
N ASP A 155 18.99 0.03 -5.60
CA ASP A 155 18.86 -0.66 -6.88
C ASP A 155 18.64 0.35 -8.03
N THR A 156 19.01 -0.05 -9.25
CA THR A 156 18.85 0.74 -10.48
C THR A 156 17.44 1.30 -10.64
N VAL A 157 16.41 0.48 -10.40
CA VAL A 157 15.00 0.91 -10.50
C VAL A 157 14.71 2.02 -9.49
N THR A 158 15.25 1.89 -8.27
CA THR A 158 15.03 2.88 -7.22
C THR A 158 15.71 4.21 -7.57
N ILE A 159 16.93 4.17 -8.10
CA ILE A 159 17.65 5.37 -8.54
C ILE A 159 16.88 6.08 -9.66
N VAL A 160 16.42 5.33 -10.67
CA VAL A 160 15.65 5.89 -11.79
C VAL A 160 14.36 6.55 -11.30
N VAL A 161 13.61 5.88 -10.42
CA VAL A 161 12.36 6.43 -9.86
C VAL A 161 12.62 7.71 -9.06
N LEU A 162 13.67 7.74 -8.22
CA LEU A 162 14.03 8.93 -7.45
C LEU A 162 14.48 10.08 -8.36
N ALA A 163 15.24 9.80 -9.42
CA ALA A 163 15.68 10.79 -10.38
C ALA A 163 14.49 11.41 -11.14
N ILE A 164 13.56 10.58 -11.62
CA ILE A 164 12.32 11.06 -12.28
C ILE A 164 11.51 11.93 -11.31
N TYR A 165 11.32 11.47 -10.07
CA TYR A 165 10.58 12.24 -9.07
C TYR A 165 11.24 13.60 -8.78
N ALA A 166 12.57 13.64 -8.65
CA ALA A 166 13.32 14.88 -8.46
C ALA A 166 13.16 15.84 -9.66
N VAL A 167 13.25 15.33 -10.89
CA VAL A 167 13.04 16.14 -12.11
C VAL A 167 11.61 16.70 -12.16
N MET A 168 10.60 15.87 -11.89
CA MET A 168 9.20 16.33 -11.84
C MET A 168 8.99 17.43 -10.80
N LEU A 169 9.62 17.31 -9.63
CA LEU A 169 9.53 18.31 -8.58
C LEU A 169 10.16 19.63 -9.04
N VAL A 170 11.34 19.60 -9.66
CA VAL A 170 12.02 20.79 -10.19
C VAL A 170 11.20 21.46 -11.30
N ILE A 171 10.56 20.70 -12.18
CA ILE A 171 9.72 21.24 -13.26
C ILE A 171 8.40 21.82 -12.71
N SER A 172 7.91 21.30 -11.58
CA SER A 172 6.64 21.74 -10.97
C SER A 172 6.73 23.02 -10.14
N VAL A 173 7.93 23.53 -9.90
CA VAL A 173 8.23 24.77 -9.17
C VAL A 173 8.43 25.91 -10.16
#